data_AF-A0A1L9QXL6-F1
#
_entry.id   AF-A0A1L9QXL6-F1
#
_cell.length_a   1.000
_cell.length_b   1.000
_cell.length_c   1.000
_cell.angle_alpha   90.00
_cell.angle_beta   90.00
_cell.angle_gamma   90.00
#
_symmetry.space_group_name_H-M   'P 1'
#
loop_
_entity.id
_entity.type
_entity.pdbx_description
1 polymer ?
#
loop_
_entity_poly.entity_id
_entity_poly.type
_entity_poly.pdbx_seq_one_letter_code
_entity_poly.pdbx_strand_id
1 'polypeptide(L)'
;MSVNVRSIARVCAVSFTLLVLGGGMAEAQSRRNWDNQGTIMAQQRGWGQRGTNSGLMQQLNLSEQQQQDIEAIRDRYKPQLEQGREAMQQAREQLRNLMAGNADESQIRNQYQQVQQLAQQMGNLRFESMMEIRAVLNESQRQQFAEMMNQKRDRFGPGRGNRWGNQE
;
A
#
# COMPACT_ATOMS: atom_id res chain seq x y z
N MET A 1 36.74 31.34 17.78
CA MET A 1 35.70 31.74 18.76
C MET A 1 34.38 31.87 18.00
N SER A 2 33.61 30.78 17.92
CA SER A 2 32.41 30.50 18.74
C SER A 2 31.12 31.11 18.16
N VAL A 3 30.45 30.27 17.35
CA VAL A 3 29.00 30.05 17.13
C VAL A 3 27.97 31.11 17.56
N ASN A 4 26.95 31.36 16.72
CA ASN A 4 25.55 31.04 17.09
C ASN A 4 24.58 31.01 15.88
N VAL A 5 23.77 29.96 15.86
CA VAL A 5 22.64 29.66 14.95
C VAL A 5 21.33 29.86 15.72
N ARG A 6 20.21 30.05 14.99
CA ARG A 6 18.79 30.10 15.38
C ARG A 6 18.29 31.56 15.54
N SER A 7 17.15 32.01 14.99
CA SER A 7 15.82 31.37 15.03
C SER A 7 14.74 32.12 14.21
N ILE A 8 13.74 31.38 13.72
CA ILE A 8 12.27 31.63 13.80
C ILE A 8 11.58 32.62 12.83
N ALA A 9 10.88 32.00 11.88
CA ALA A 9 9.46 32.14 11.49
C ALA A 9 8.68 33.43 11.82
N ARG A 10 7.93 33.92 10.82
CA ARG A 10 6.52 34.38 10.84
C ARG A 10 6.22 35.20 9.59
N VAL A 11 5.40 34.70 8.68
CA VAL A 11 4.47 35.58 7.94
C VAL A 11 3.14 34.85 7.83
N CYS A 12 2.21 35.28 8.67
CA CYS A 12 0.79 35.07 8.50
C CYS A 12 0.31 35.90 7.30
N ALA A 13 -0.47 35.31 6.41
CA ALA A 13 -1.38 36.08 5.55
C ALA A 13 -2.66 35.28 5.38
N VAL A 14 -3.65 35.68 6.18
CA VAL A 14 -5.05 35.32 6.01
C VAL A 14 -5.57 36.13 4.82
N SER A 15 -6.13 35.46 3.82
CA SER A 15 -6.96 36.10 2.80
C SER A 15 -8.24 35.29 2.64
N PHE A 16 -9.28 35.73 3.34
CA PHE A 16 -10.66 35.31 3.13
C PHE A 16 -11.24 36.15 1.98
N THR A 17 -11.61 35.50 0.87
CA THR A 17 -12.67 36.04 0.00
C THR A 17 -13.40 34.89 -0.68
N LEU A 18 -14.61 34.63 -0.16
CA LEU A 18 -15.65 33.83 -0.79
C LEU A 18 -16.44 34.75 -1.73
N LEU A 19 -16.56 34.36 -3.00
CA LEU A 19 -17.64 34.83 -3.88
C LEU A 19 -18.20 33.61 -4.62
N VAL A 20 -19.37 33.18 -4.16
CA VAL A 20 -20.20 32.12 -4.73
C VAL A 20 -21.23 32.77 -5.64
N LEU A 21 -21.20 32.42 -6.92
CA LEU A 21 -22.31 32.42 -7.89
C LEU A 21 -21.99 31.22 -8.81
N GLY A 22 -22.68 30.08 -8.81
CA GLY A 22 -24.12 29.88 -8.87
C GLY A 22 -24.49 29.40 -10.29
N GLY A 23 -24.50 28.08 -10.53
CA GLY A 23 -24.95 27.47 -11.79
C GLY A 23 -24.53 26.00 -11.91
N GLY A 24 -25.41 25.09 -11.51
CA GLY A 24 -25.08 23.68 -11.22
C GLY A 24 -25.05 22.73 -12.42
N MET A 25 -24.69 21.47 -12.14
CA MET A 25 -25.42 20.25 -12.50
C MET A 25 -24.73 19.03 -11.86
N ALA A 26 -25.53 18.24 -11.14
CA ALA A 26 -25.39 16.80 -10.91
C ALA A 26 -24.16 16.28 -10.11
N GLU A 27 -24.14 16.52 -8.81
CA GLU A 27 -23.53 15.58 -7.87
C GLU A 27 -24.65 14.95 -7.05
N ALA A 28 -25.10 13.77 -7.47
CA ALA A 28 -25.90 12.88 -6.65
C ALA A 28 -25.03 12.38 -5.49
N GLN A 29 -24.91 13.22 -4.46
CA GLN A 29 -24.29 12.87 -3.20
C GLN A 29 -25.21 11.89 -2.47
N SER A 30 -25.02 10.59 -2.69
CA SER A 30 -25.50 9.56 -1.77
C SER A 30 -24.60 9.52 -0.54
N ARG A 31 -24.69 10.56 0.30
CA ARG A 31 -24.32 10.47 1.72
C ARG A 31 -25.56 10.12 2.52
N ARG A 32 -25.67 8.83 2.87
CA ARG A 32 -26.34 8.18 4.03
C ARG A 32 -26.51 6.71 3.63
N ASN A 33 -26.00 5.72 4.34
CA ASN A 33 -26.29 5.45 5.74
C ASN A 33 -25.19 4.56 6.33
N TRP A 34 -24.48 5.04 7.35
CA TRP A 34 -23.82 4.18 8.32
C TRP A 34 -24.86 3.94 9.40
N ASP A 35 -25.44 2.74 9.43
CA ASP A 35 -25.88 2.12 10.67
C ASP A 35 -26.13 0.62 10.47
N ASN A 36 -25.34 -0.13 11.25
CA ASN A 36 -25.60 -1.41 11.89
C ASN A 36 -25.33 -2.76 11.20
N GLN A 37 -24.56 -3.54 11.98
CA GLN A 37 -24.48 -5.01 12.09
C GLN A 37 -23.54 -5.78 11.14
N GLY A 38 -22.28 -5.78 11.54
CA GLY A 38 -21.29 -6.82 11.22
C GLY A 38 -20.34 -7.10 12.39
N THR A 39 -20.80 -6.96 13.64
CA THR A 39 -20.04 -7.38 14.81
C THR A 39 -20.24 -8.87 15.05
N ILE A 40 -19.51 -9.72 14.32
CA ILE A 40 -19.12 -11.07 14.78
C ILE A 40 -17.72 -11.35 14.21
N MET A 41 -16.76 -11.65 15.10
CA MET A 41 -15.34 -12.02 14.86
C MET A 41 -14.31 -10.89 14.78
N ALA A 42 -14.38 -9.92 15.70
CA ALA A 42 -13.17 -9.38 16.30
C ALA A 42 -12.59 -10.41 17.30
N GLN A 43 -12.03 -11.51 16.80
CA GLN A 43 -11.30 -12.47 17.63
C GLN A 43 -9.97 -12.81 16.96
N GLN A 44 -8.92 -12.26 17.57
CA GLN A 44 -7.58 -12.82 17.67
C GLN A 44 -7.17 -13.76 16.53
N ARG A 45 -6.62 -13.18 15.47
CA ARG A 45 -5.38 -13.75 14.95
C ARG A 45 -4.31 -12.68 15.02
N GLY A 46 -3.57 -12.69 16.12
CA GLY A 46 -2.20 -12.21 16.13
C GLY A 46 -1.42 -13.02 15.11
N TRP A 47 -1.46 -12.60 13.85
CA TRP A 47 -0.46 -12.98 12.88
C TRP A 47 0.77 -12.14 13.19
N GLY A 48 1.56 -12.67 14.12
CA GLY A 48 2.81 -12.10 14.54
C GLY A 48 3.67 -11.69 13.35
N GLN A 49 4.49 -10.68 13.63
CA GLN A 49 5.70 -10.35 12.91
C GLN A 49 6.22 -11.50 12.03
N ARG A 50 5.86 -11.49 10.76
CA ARG A 50 6.71 -12.11 9.75
C ARG A 50 6.63 -11.22 8.54
N GLY A 51 7.32 -10.08 8.66
CA GLY A 51 7.82 -9.39 7.49
C GLY A 51 8.58 -10.42 6.66
N THR A 52 7.96 -10.91 5.59
CA THR A 52 8.49 -11.93 4.67
C THR A 52 9.72 -11.44 3.88
N ASN A 53 10.27 -10.29 4.28
CA ASN A 53 11.50 -9.68 3.81
C ASN A 53 12.65 -9.71 4.83
N SER A 54 12.44 -10.11 6.09
CA SER A 54 13.56 -10.22 7.05
C SER A 54 14.51 -11.36 6.69
N GLY A 55 13.99 -12.50 6.20
CA GLY A 55 14.83 -13.64 5.81
C GLY A 55 15.72 -13.41 4.58
N LEU A 56 15.30 -12.52 3.67
CA LEU A 56 16.08 -12.17 2.46
C LEU A 56 17.31 -11.32 2.80
N MET A 57 17.15 -10.37 3.73
CA MET A 57 18.22 -9.44 4.09
C MET A 57 19.27 -10.08 4.99
N GLN A 58 18.87 -11.07 5.79
CA GLN A 58 19.79 -11.83 6.64
C GLN A 58 20.85 -12.60 5.83
N GLN A 59 20.65 -12.83 4.53
CA GLN A 59 21.57 -13.55 3.65
C GLN A 59 22.61 -12.63 2.96
N LEU A 60 22.45 -11.31 3.04
CA LEU A 60 23.29 -10.34 2.32
C LEU A 60 24.55 -9.89 3.09
N ASN A 61 24.80 -10.44 4.28
CA ASN A 61 25.92 -10.04 5.16
C ASN A 61 26.05 -8.51 5.27
N LEU A 62 24.94 -7.85 5.60
CA LEU A 62 24.85 -6.39 5.67
C LEU A 62 25.70 -5.86 6.83
N SER A 63 26.40 -4.75 6.61
CA SER A 63 27.03 -4.02 7.72
C SER A 63 25.99 -3.43 8.66
N GLU A 64 26.37 -3.08 9.89
CA GLU A 64 25.46 -2.45 10.86
C GLU A 64 24.83 -1.17 10.30
N GLN A 65 25.62 -0.35 9.61
CA GLN A 65 25.11 0.86 8.95
C GLN A 65 24.07 0.53 7.87
N GLN A 66 24.36 -0.46 7.00
CA GLN A 66 23.42 -0.87 5.96
C GLN A 66 22.11 -1.40 6.56
N GLN A 67 22.17 -2.13 7.67
CA GLN A 67 20.99 -2.63 8.38
C GLN A 67 20.13 -1.48 8.90
N GLN A 68 20.74 -0.48 9.54
CA GLN A 68 20.06 0.71 10.04
C GLN A 68 19.41 1.51 8.90
N ASP A 69 20.13 1.73 7.80
CA ASP A 69 19.61 2.45 6.64
C ASP A 69 18.40 1.72 6.01
N ILE A 70 18.49 0.40 5.86
CA ILE A 70 17.41 -0.43 5.33
C ILE A 70 16.20 -0.46 6.27
N GLU A 71 16.41 -0.50 7.60
CA GLU A 71 15.34 -0.42 8.58
C GLU A 71 14.62 0.93 8.51
N ALA A 72 15.37 2.03 8.45
CA ALA A 72 14.80 3.36 8.26
C ALA A 72 14.00 3.49 6.96
N ILE A 73 14.47 2.90 5.86
CA ILE A 73 13.70 2.82 4.61
C ILE A 73 12.40 2.05 4.84
N ARG A 74 12.46 0.87 5.46
CA ARG A 74 11.27 0.03 5.71
C ARG A 74 10.23 0.75 6.56
N ASP A 75 10.66 1.44 7.60
CA ASP A 75 9.75 2.15 8.51
C ASP A 75 9.02 3.29 7.81
N ARG A 76 9.64 3.96 6.82
CA ARG A 76 8.97 4.97 5.99
C ARG A 76 7.85 4.37 5.13
N TYR A 77 8.10 3.24 4.49
CA TYR A 77 7.15 2.64 3.53
C TYR A 77 6.09 1.75 4.17
N LYS A 78 6.40 1.13 5.32
CA LYS A 78 5.51 0.20 6.03
C LYS A 78 4.08 0.73 6.25
N PRO A 79 3.85 1.94 6.82
CA PRO A 79 2.49 2.40 7.07
C PRO A 79 1.69 2.58 5.78
N GLN A 80 2.30 3.06 4.70
CA GLN A 80 1.63 3.23 3.40
C GLN A 80 1.25 1.88 2.78
N LEU A 81 2.13 0.87 2.91
CA LEU A 81 1.87 -0.48 2.43
C LEU A 81 0.79 -1.18 3.26
N GLU A 82 0.73 -0.94 4.57
CA GLU A 82 -0.32 -1.46 5.46
C GLU A 82 -1.68 -0.84 5.12
N GLN A 83 -1.73 0.49 4.99
CA GLN A 83 -2.94 1.20 4.58
C GLN A 83 -3.42 0.74 3.19
N GLY A 84 -2.52 0.63 2.21
CA GLY A 84 -2.85 0.14 0.88
C GLY A 84 -3.37 -1.30 0.89
N ARG A 85 -2.84 -2.15 1.77
CA ARG A 85 -3.32 -3.53 1.94
C ARG A 85 -4.74 -3.58 2.48
N GLU A 86 -5.05 -2.77 3.50
CA GLU A 86 -6.41 -2.69 4.06
C GLU A 86 -7.41 -2.18 3.01
N ALA A 87 -7.07 -1.10 2.30
CA ALA A 87 -7.89 -0.55 1.23
C ALA A 87 -8.12 -1.58 0.10
N MET A 88 -7.07 -2.32 -0.28
CA MET A 88 -7.16 -3.38 -1.27
C MET A 88 -8.09 -4.52 -0.83
N GLN A 89 -8.03 -4.91 0.45
CA GLN A 89 -8.91 -5.95 0.98
C GLN A 89 -10.37 -5.51 0.90
N GLN A 90 -10.67 -4.31 1.38
CA GLN A 90 -12.03 -3.74 1.34
C GLN A 90 -12.55 -3.62 -0.10
N ALA A 91 -11.73 -3.09 -1.02
CA ALA A 91 -12.13 -2.93 -2.43
C ALA A 91 -12.42 -4.28 -3.12
N ARG A 92 -11.70 -5.34 -2.75
CA ARG A 92 -11.95 -6.70 -3.27
C ARG A 92 -13.20 -7.34 -2.66
N GLU A 93 -13.45 -7.11 -1.38
CA GLU A 93 -14.68 -7.57 -0.72
C GLU A 93 -15.90 -6.88 -1.32
N GLN A 94 -15.83 -5.57 -1.55
CA GLN A 94 -16.86 -4.81 -2.25
C GLN A 94 -17.08 -5.34 -3.66
N LEU A 95 -16.02 -5.56 -4.44
CA LEU A 95 -16.14 -6.15 -5.78
C LEU A 95 -16.84 -7.51 -5.74
N ARG A 96 -16.47 -8.38 -4.79
CA ARG A 96 -17.12 -9.70 -4.61
C ARG A 96 -18.61 -9.56 -4.31
N ASN A 97 -18.99 -8.60 -3.46
CA ASN A 97 -20.39 -8.36 -3.10
C ASN A 97 -21.19 -7.83 -4.30
N LEU A 98 -20.62 -6.90 -5.08
CA LEU A 98 -21.26 -6.40 -6.31
C LEU A 98 -21.48 -7.51 -7.33
N MET A 99 -20.48 -8.39 -7.52
CA MET A 99 -20.57 -9.53 -8.44
C MET A 99 -21.64 -10.56 -8.03
N ALA A 100 -21.90 -10.73 -6.72
CA ALA A 100 -22.88 -11.67 -6.21
C ALA A 100 -24.30 -11.08 -6.09
N GLY A 101 -24.43 -9.76 -6.16
CA GLY A 101 -25.69 -9.05 -6.01
C GLY A 101 -26.34 -8.68 -7.35
N ASN A 102 -27.26 -7.72 -7.29
CA ASN A 102 -27.97 -7.18 -8.45
C ASN A 102 -27.33 -5.87 -8.97
N ALA A 103 -26.04 -5.66 -8.71
CA ALA A 103 -25.34 -4.47 -9.17
C ALA A 103 -25.31 -4.44 -10.71
N ASP A 104 -25.42 -3.25 -11.29
CA ASP A 104 -25.28 -3.11 -12.73
C ASP A 104 -23.81 -3.25 -13.17
N GLU A 105 -23.61 -3.50 -14.47
CA GLU A 105 -22.29 -3.71 -15.04
C GLU A 105 -21.35 -2.51 -14.83
N SER A 106 -21.89 -1.28 -14.84
CA SER A 106 -21.10 -0.06 -14.67
C SER A 106 -20.53 0.04 -13.25
N GLN A 107 -21.32 -0.32 -12.23
CA GLN A 107 -20.89 -0.37 -10.84
C GLN A 107 -19.76 -1.39 -10.63
N ILE A 108 -19.90 -2.58 -11.23
CA ILE A 108 -18.87 -3.63 -11.18
C ILE A 108 -17.57 -3.15 -11.84
N ARG A 109 -17.65 -2.57 -13.03
CA ARG A 109 -16.48 -2.04 -13.77
C ARG A 109 -15.77 -0.93 -12.99
N ASN A 110 -16.51 -0.01 -12.40
CA ASN A 110 -15.95 1.06 -11.58
C ASN A 110 -15.22 0.50 -10.35
N GLN A 111 -15.82 -0.46 -9.65
CA GLN A 111 -15.16 -1.10 -8.51
C GLN A 111 -13.91 -1.88 -8.92
N TYR A 112 -13.94 -2.56 -10.07
CA TYR A 112 -12.77 -3.23 -10.61
C TYR A 112 -11.64 -2.23 -10.95
N GLN A 113 -11.96 -1.07 -11.52
CA GLN A 113 -10.98 -0.01 -11.77
C GLN A 113 -10.33 0.48 -10.48
N GLN A 114 -11.10 0.64 -9.39
CA GLN A 114 -10.55 1.00 -8.08
C GLN A 114 -9.55 -0.06 -7.57
N VAL A 115 -9.87 -1.35 -7.73
CA VAL A 115 -8.95 -2.44 -7.41
C VAL A 115 -7.66 -2.35 -8.24
N GLN A 116 -7.75 -2.05 -9.54
CA GLN A 116 -6.57 -1.89 -10.39
C GLN A 116 -5.70 -0.70 -9.97
N GLN A 117 -6.31 0.44 -9.67
CA GLN A 117 -5.60 1.65 -9.22
C GLN A 117 -4.83 1.40 -7.91
N LEU A 118 -5.49 0.76 -6.92
CA LEU A 118 -4.83 0.38 -5.66
C LEU A 118 -3.69 -0.60 -5.89
N ALA A 119 -3.84 -1.54 -6.84
CA ALA A 119 -2.80 -2.50 -7.16
C ALA A 119 -1.57 -1.81 -7.76
N GLN A 120 -1.78 -0.86 -8.67
CA GLN A 120 -0.71 -0.05 -9.25
C GLN A 120 0.00 0.79 -8.19
N GLN A 121 -0.75 1.48 -7.32
CA GLN A 121 -0.19 2.30 -6.24
C GLN A 121 0.69 1.49 -5.30
N MET A 122 0.20 0.33 -4.84
CA MET A 122 1.00 -0.57 -4.01
C MET A 122 2.21 -1.14 -4.76
N GLY A 123 2.09 -1.41 -6.05
CA GLY A 123 3.20 -1.84 -6.90
C GLY A 123 4.31 -0.80 -6.94
N ASN A 124 3.93 0.46 -7.17
CA ASN A 124 4.86 1.59 -7.18
C ASN A 124 5.55 1.76 -5.82
N LEU A 125 4.82 1.74 -4.70
CA LEU A 125 5.41 1.85 -3.36
C LEU A 125 6.45 0.74 -3.08
N ARG A 126 6.16 -0.49 -3.50
CA ARG A 126 7.11 -1.61 -3.35
C ARG A 126 8.34 -1.43 -4.23
N PHE A 127 8.16 -0.92 -5.44
CA PHE A 127 9.25 -0.63 -6.36
C PHE A 127 10.17 0.45 -5.79
N GLU A 128 9.62 1.59 -5.34
CA GLU A 128 10.42 2.68 -4.76
C GLU A 128 11.17 2.21 -3.50
N SER A 129 10.48 1.48 -2.61
CA SER A 129 11.12 0.88 -1.44
C SER A 129 12.28 -0.06 -1.82
N MET A 130 12.13 -0.85 -2.89
CA MET A 130 13.20 -1.70 -3.42
C MET A 130 14.36 -0.88 -4.00
N MET A 131 14.08 0.20 -4.72
CA MET A 131 15.10 1.07 -5.32
C MET A 131 15.95 1.76 -4.26
N GLU A 132 15.34 2.27 -3.19
CA GLU A 132 16.06 2.85 -2.06
C GLU A 132 16.94 1.81 -1.35
N ILE A 133 16.42 0.61 -1.11
CA ILE A 133 17.20 -0.50 -0.54
C ILE A 133 18.39 -0.83 -1.44
N ARG A 134 18.18 -0.94 -2.76
CA ARG A 134 19.25 -1.26 -3.72
C ARG A 134 20.39 -0.24 -3.67
N ALA A 135 20.08 1.03 -3.42
CA ALA A 135 21.06 2.09 -3.31
C ALA A 135 22.03 1.89 -2.12
N VAL A 136 21.56 1.30 -1.02
CA VAL A 136 22.37 0.98 0.18
C VAL A 136 23.31 -0.21 -0.05
N LEU A 137 22.93 -1.13 -0.93
CA LEU A 137 23.72 -2.34 -1.23
C LEU A 137 24.91 -2.03 -2.13
N ASN A 138 26.03 -2.74 -1.92
CA ASN A 138 27.16 -2.75 -2.84
C ASN A 138 26.88 -3.67 -4.06
N GLU A 139 27.79 -3.69 -5.04
CA GLU A 139 27.58 -4.44 -6.29
C GLU A 139 27.39 -5.94 -6.08
N SER A 140 28.21 -6.59 -5.25
CA SER A 140 28.09 -8.04 -5.01
C SER A 140 26.80 -8.39 -4.26
N GLN A 141 26.40 -7.58 -3.28
CA GLN A 141 25.12 -7.72 -2.57
C GLN A 141 23.93 -7.52 -3.51
N ARG A 142 24.02 -6.61 -4.49
CA ARG A 142 22.96 -6.42 -5.50
C ARG A 142 22.78 -7.64 -6.39
N GLN A 143 23.87 -8.29 -6.78
CA GLN A 143 23.83 -9.53 -7.57
C GLN A 143 23.13 -10.65 -6.77
N GLN A 144 23.56 -10.86 -5.52
CA GLN A 144 22.91 -11.83 -4.63
C GLN A 144 21.43 -11.49 -4.41
N PHE A 145 21.10 -10.21 -4.22
CA PHE A 145 19.71 -9.78 -4.07
C PHE A 145 18.85 -10.10 -5.29
N ALA A 146 19.37 -9.88 -6.51
CA ALA A 146 18.68 -10.21 -7.75
C ALA A 146 18.44 -11.72 -7.91
N GLU A 147 19.43 -12.55 -7.60
CA GLU A 147 19.31 -14.01 -7.62
C GLU A 147 18.21 -14.51 -6.68
N MET A 148 18.19 -14.00 -5.45
CA MET A 148 17.17 -14.39 -4.48
C MET A 148 15.75 -13.96 -4.91
N MET A 149 15.62 -12.81 -5.58
CA MET A 149 14.35 -12.35 -6.15
C MET A 149 13.85 -13.25 -7.28
N ASN A 150 14.75 -13.70 -8.16
CA ASN A 150 14.43 -14.68 -9.20
C ASN A 150 13.97 -16.02 -8.61
N GLN A 151 14.70 -16.56 -7.63
CA GLN A 151 14.32 -17.81 -6.95
C GLN A 151 12.95 -17.72 -6.25
N LYS A 152 12.55 -16.54 -5.78
CA LYS A 152 11.20 -16.34 -5.23
C LYS A 152 10.14 -16.39 -6.33
N ARG A 153 10.38 -15.75 -7.47
CA ARG A 153 9.46 -15.81 -8.62
C ARG A 153 9.22 -17.26 -9.05
N ASP A 154 10.27 -18.07 -9.07
CA ASP A 154 10.19 -19.46 -9.51
C ASP A 154 9.46 -20.35 -8.48
N ARG A 155 9.69 -20.12 -7.18
CA ARG A 155 8.97 -20.83 -6.10
C ARG A 155 7.49 -20.46 -5.97
N PHE A 156 7.13 -19.26 -6.41
CA PHE A 156 5.75 -18.77 -6.45
C PHE A 156 5.18 -18.72 -7.88
N GLY A 157 5.70 -19.57 -8.78
CA GLY A 157 5.27 -19.70 -10.18
C GLY A 157 3.74 -19.79 -10.36
N PRO A 158 3.23 -19.57 -11.58
CA PRO A 158 1.83 -19.19 -11.88
C PRO A 158 0.82 -20.28 -11.47
N GLY A 159 0.49 -20.35 -10.18
CA GLY A 159 -0.23 -21.49 -9.61
C GLY A 159 -1.18 -21.13 -8.47
N ARG A 160 -1.55 -19.85 -8.32
CA ARG A 160 -2.61 -19.43 -7.38
C ARG A 160 -3.69 -18.56 -8.02
N GLY A 161 -3.87 -18.69 -9.34
CA GLY A 161 -4.95 -18.07 -10.10
C GLY A 161 -6.19 -18.96 -10.27
N ASN A 162 -6.08 -20.28 -10.13
CA ASN A 162 -7.17 -21.20 -10.47
C ASN A 162 -7.87 -21.77 -9.22
N ARG A 163 -8.35 -20.90 -8.33
CA ARG A 163 -9.31 -21.28 -7.27
C ARG A 163 -10.69 -20.66 -7.51
N TRP A 164 -11.08 -20.57 -8.78
CA TRP A 164 -12.39 -20.10 -9.25
C TRP A 164 -12.83 -20.90 -10.48
N GLY A 165 -12.60 -22.21 -10.52
CA GLY A 165 -12.89 -22.99 -11.72
C GLY A 165 -12.93 -24.51 -11.52
N ASN A 166 -13.60 -24.97 -10.47
CA ASN A 166 -14.07 -26.37 -10.39
C ASN A 166 -15.21 -26.45 -9.37
N GLN A 167 -16.42 -26.16 -9.85
CA GLN A 167 -17.70 -26.61 -9.31
C GLN A 167 -18.61 -26.79 -10.51
N GLU A 168 -18.34 -27.80 -11.34
CA GLU A 168 -19.31 -28.44 -12.24
C GLU A 168 -18.97 -29.93 -12.33
#